data_AF-A0A7X6VMQ2-F1
#
_entry.id   AF-A0A7X6VMQ2-F1
#
_cell.length_a   1.000
_cell.length_b   1.000
_cell.length_c   1.000
_cell.angle_alpha   90.00
_cell.angle_beta   90.00
_cell.angle_gamma   90.00
#
_symmetry.space_group_name_H-M   'P 1'
#
loop_
_entity.id
_entity.type
_entity.pdbx_description
1 polymer ?
#
loop_
_entity_poly.entity_id
_entity_poly.type
_entity_poly.pdbx_seq_one_letter_code
_entity_poly.pdbx_strand_id
1 'polypeptide(L)'
;MFTKDDLDDLSPCNPVLLIRVCGHVAVLNSRAMSLLGLTAERNFPGGVVDIDDRGEPTGVVRETVVEWARSQIPLPDAEKLRRLVARGGEEAAKVGLTSIQSDDLGSVGGDFRKILDLYLSLDREGKMPLRITEQFLLRTHEALEEFLAEGWRTGDGSPFFHVGPLKILTDGSMGGRTALLREDYSDMPGVKGVAIYTQDELDRLVLTASQAGMQVAAHAIGDGALDMCLDAMEKALNFAPREARHFIVHCQMG
;
A
#
# COMPACT_ATOMS: atom_id res chain seq x y z
N MET A 1 -27.61 -12.24 2.99
CA MET A 1 -26.23 -11.90 2.57
C MET A 1 -26.36 -10.87 1.47
N PHE A 2 -25.52 -9.83 1.45
CA PHE A 2 -25.60 -8.77 0.43
C PHE A 2 -25.09 -9.32 -0.91
N THR A 3 -25.83 -9.19 -2.00
CA THR A 3 -25.52 -9.81 -3.32
C THR A 3 -25.47 -8.78 -4.46
N LYS A 4 -25.22 -9.26 -5.69
CA LYS A 4 -25.30 -8.43 -6.89
C LYS A 4 -26.65 -7.75 -7.07
N ASP A 5 -27.75 -8.39 -6.66
CA ASP A 5 -29.09 -7.88 -6.89
C ASP A 5 -29.34 -6.62 -6.03
N ASP A 6 -28.84 -6.61 -4.78
CA ASP A 6 -28.86 -5.42 -3.93
C ASP A 6 -28.06 -4.26 -4.56
N LEU A 7 -26.93 -4.57 -5.22
CA LEU A 7 -26.09 -3.57 -5.88
C LEU A 7 -26.63 -3.10 -7.23
N ASP A 8 -27.32 -3.97 -7.97
CA ASP A 8 -27.98 -3.61 -9.22
C ASP A 8 -29.13 -2.64 -8.95
N ASP A 9 -29.87 -2.81 -7.85
CA ASP A 9 -30.89 -1.86 -7.40
C ASP A 9 -30.29 -0.50 -7.00
N LEU A 10 -29.15 -0.49 -6.30
CA LEU A 10 -28.48 0.74 -5.85
C LEU A 10 -27.73 1.47 -6.97
N SER A 11 -27.17 0.74 -7.94
CA SER A 11 -26.32 1.29 -9.00
C SER A 11 -26.49 0.54 -10.31
N PRO A 12 -27.62 0.72 -11.01
CA PRO A 12 -27.93 -0.06 -12.22
C PRO A 12 -27.00 0.24 -13.40
N CYS A 13 -26.45 1.46 -13.44
CA CYS A 13 -25.69 1.97 -14.59
C CYS A 13 -24.17 2.01 -14.38
N ASN A 14 -23.68 1.86 -13.15
CA ASN A 14 -22.26 1.94 -12.84
C ASN A 14 -21.75 0.60 -12.32
N PRO A 15 -20.56 0.14 -12.74
CA PRO A 15 -19.95 -1.04 -12.13
C PRO A 15 -19.58 -0.75 -10.67
N VAL A 16 -19.90 -1.68 -9.78
CA VAL A 16 -19.63 -1.58 -8.35
C VAL A 16 -18.84 -2.80 -7.88
N LEU A 17 -17.80 -2.55 -7.08
CA LEU A 17 -17.08 -3.53 -6.28
C LEU A 17 -17.05 -3.01 -4.84
N LEU A 18 -17.72 -3.70 -3.91
CA LEU A 18 -17.65 -3.40 -2.48
C LEU A 18 -16.79 -4.45 -1.79
N ILE A 19 -15.65 -4.03 -1.25
CA ILE A 19 -14.73 -4.91 -0.53
C ILE A 19 -15.08 -4.85 0.96
N ARG A 20 -15.31 -6.00 1.58
CA ARG A 20 -15.52 -6.10 3.03
C ARG A 20 -14.26 -5.61 3.75
N VAL A 21 -14.42 -5.03 4.94
CA VAL A 21 -13.32 -4.48 5.76
C VAL A 21 -12.13 -5.46 5.96
N CYS A 22 -12.37 -6.78 5.91
CA CYS A 22 -11.31 -7.78 6.01
C CYS A 22 -10.44 -7.92 4.75
N GLY A 23 -10.84 -7.37 3.61
CA GLY A 23 -10.14 -7.52 2.32
C GLY A 23 -10.38 -8.86 1.61
N HIS A 24 -10.72 -9.93 2.32
CA HIS A 24 -10.88 -11.29 1.76
C HIS A 24 -12.23 -11.59 1.07
N VAL A 25 -13.21 -10.68 1.16
CA VAL A 25 -14.55 -10.88 0.57
C VAL A 25 -14.98 -9.60 -0.12
N ALA A 26 -15.59 -9.71 -1.30
CA ALA A 26 -16.19 -8.58 -2.00
C ALA A 26 -17.52 -8.95 -2.67
N VAL A 27 -18.31 -7.94 -3.01
CA VAL A 27 -19.54 -8.09 -3.80
C VAL A 27 -19.45 -7.22 -5.04
N LEU A 28 -19.72 -7.81 -6.20
CA LEU A 28 -19.80 -7.16 -7.50
C LEU A 28 -21.25 -7.11 -7.98
N ASN A 29 -21.63 -6.02 -8.63
CA ASN A 29 -22.93 -5.94 -9.33
C ASN A 29 -22.85 -6.60 -10.72
N SER A 30 -23.99 -6.84 -11.36
CA SER A 30 -24.05 -7.54 -12.65
C SER A 30 -23.23 -6.81 -13.73
N ARG A 31 -23.21 -5.47 -13.70
CA ARG A 31 -22.43 -4.65 -14.64
C ARG A 31 -20.93 -4.81 -14.44
N ALA A 32 -20.44 -4.83 -13.20
CA ALA A 32 -19.04 -5.07 -12.90
C ALA A 32 -18.63 -6.50 -13.32
N MET A 33 -19.42 -7.51 -12.98
CA MET A 33 -19.15 -8.89 -13.39
C MET A 33 -19.06 -9.04 -14.92
N SER A 34 -19.99 -8.42 -15.65
CA SER A 34 -19.99 -8.42 -17.11
C SER A 34 -18.74 -7.76 -17.70
N LEU A 35 -18.33 -6.58 -17.18
CA LEU A 35 -17.11 -5.90 -17.63
C LEU A 35 -15.85 -6.72 -17.36
N LEU A 36 -15.80 -7.44 -16.24
CA LEU A 36 -14.63 -8.24 -15.86
C LEU A 36 -14.62 -9.65 -16.47
N GLY A 37 -15.69 -10.05 -17.16
CA GLY A 37 -15.86 -11.42 -17.67
C GLY A 37 -15.82 -12.46 -16.53
N LEU A 38 -16.47 -12.15 -15.41
CA LEU A 38 -16.62 -13.09 -14.30
C LEU A 38 -17.79 -14.04 -14.61
N THR A 39 -17.51 -15.34 -14.68
CA THR A 39 -18.49 -16.40 -14.95
C THR A 39 -18.38 -17.50 -13.90
N ALA A 40 -19.43 -18.34 -13.78
CA ALA A 40 -19.45 -19.48 -12.87
C ALA A 40 -18.37 -20.54 -13.19
N GLU A 41 -17.98 -20.62 -14.47
CA GLU A 41 -17.02 -21.61 -14.97
C GLU A 41 -15.56 -21.20 -14.77
N ARG A 42 -15.31 -19.91 -14.50
CA ARG A 42 -13.95 -19.39 -14.40
C ARG A 42 -13.30 -19.87 -13.11
N ASN A 43 -12.26 -20.69 -13.25
CA ASN A 43 -11.49 -21.19 -12.12
C ASN A 43 -10.45 -20.16 -11.65
N PHE A 44 -10.44 -19.90 -10.34
CA PHE A 44 -9.43 -19.09 -9.66
C PHE A 44 -8.74 -19.96 -8.62
N PRO A 45 -7.47 -20.36 -8.83
CA PRO A 45 -6.72 -21.06 -7.79
C PRO A 45 -6.73 -20.25 -6.49
N GLY A 46 -7.17 -20.88 -5.39
CA GLY A 46 -7.27 -20.22 -4.09
C GLY A 46 -8.38 -19.16 -3.99
N GLY A 47 -9.32 -19.11 -4.94
CA GLY A 47 -10.40 -18.14 -5.01
C GLY A 47 -11.77 -18.79 -5.09
N VAL A 48 -12.81 -18.08 -4.64
CA VAL A 48 -14.20 -18.59 -4.68
C VAL A 48 -15.13 -17.55 -5.27
N VAL A 49 -16.01 -18.00 -6.17
CA VAL A 49 -17.17 -17.26 -6.67
C VAL A 49 -18.41 -17.97 -6.14
N ASP A 50 -19.26 -17.27 -5.40
CA ASP A 50 -20.51 -17.85 -4.90
C ASP A 50 -21.53 -17.96 -6.02
N ILE A 51 -22.10 -19.15 -6.16
CA ILE A 51 -23.09 -19.51 -7.18
C ILE A 51 -24.44 -19.76 -6.51
N ASP A 52 -25.53 -19.32 -7.14
CA ASP A 52 -26.90 -19.55 -6.68
C ASP A 52 -27.47 -20.92 -7.12
N ASP A 53 -28.71 -21.20 -6.72
CA ASP A 53 -29.41 -22.45 -7.08
C ASP A 53 -29.67 -22.60 -8.60
N ARG A 54 -29.47 -21.53 -9.39
CA ARG A 54 -29.64 -21.53 -10.85
C ARG A 54 -28.31 -21.72 -11.58
N GLY A 55 -27.19 -21.81 -10.85
CA GLY A 55 -25.86 -21.91 -11.45
C GLY A 55 -25.25 -20.57 -11.82
N GLU A 56 -25.84 -19.44 -11.40
CA GLU A 56 -25.37 -18.10 -11.73
C GLU A 56 -24.52 -17.48 -10.61
N PRO A 57 -23.47 -16.71 -10.93
CA PRO A 57 -22.72 -15.96 -9.92
C PRO A 57 -23.62 -14.99 -9.14
N THR A 58 -23.59 -15.08 -7.82
CA THR A 58 -24.32 -14.18 -6.90
C THR A 58 -23.69 -12.80 -6.80
N GLY A 59 -22.49 -12.60 -7.36
CA GLY A 59 -21.66 -11.41 -7.19
C GLY A 59 -20.73 -11.45 -5.99
N VAL A 60 -20.91 -12.38 -5.04
CA VAL A 60 -20.01 -12.52 -3.89
C VAL A 60 -18.76 -13.31 -4.31
N VAL A 61 -17.58 -12.75 -4.04
CA VAL A 61 -16.28 -13.34 -4.37
C VAL A 61 -15.33 -13.31 -3.18
N ARG A 62 -14.37 -14.24 -3.14
CA ARG A 62 -13.41 -14.38 -2.01
C ARG A 62 -11.98 -14.60 -2.46
N GLU A 63 -11.07 -14.28 -1.55
CA GLU A 63 -9.63 -14.56 -1.65
C GLU A 63 -9.01 -14.00 -2.95
N THR A 64 -8.34 -14.84 -3.74
CA THR A 64 -7.62 -14.42 -4.96
C THR A 64 -8.54 -13.79 -6.02
N VAL A 65 -9.86 -14.05 -5.97
CA VAL A 65 -10.83 -13.38 -6.86
C VAL A 65 -11.01 -11.91 -6.48
N VAL A 66 -10.94 -11.58 -5.18
CA VAL A 66 -11.01 -10.18 -4.71
C VAL A 66 -9.78 -9.41 -5.20
N GLU A 67 -8.60 -10.02 -5.06
CA GLU A 67 -7.34 -9.45 -5.53
C GLU A 67 -7.37 -9.22 -7.04
N TRP A 68 -7.80 -10.23 -7.80
CA TRP A 68 -7.99 -10.12 -9.24
C TRP A 68 -8.97 -9.01 -9.61
N ALA A 69 -10.17 -8.97 -9.01
CA ALA A 69 -11.18 -7.97 -9.32
C ALA A 69 -10.67 -6.55 -9.02
N ARG A 70 -9.98 -6.38 -7.89
CA ARG A 70 -9.36 -5.11 -7.50
C ARG A 70 -8.26 -4.70 -8.49
N SER A 71 -7.48 -5.65 -9.01
CA SER A 71 -6.41 -5.37 -9.98
C SER A 71 -6.94 -4.89 -11.34
N GLN A 72 -8.22 -5.10 -11.63
CA GLN A 72 -8.85 -4.62 -12.87
C GLN A 72 -9.34 -3.17 -12.77
N ILE A 73 -9.30 -2.56 -11.58
CA ILE A 73 -9.68 -1.15 -11.41
C ILE A 73 -8.64 -0.27 -12.11
N PRO A 74 -9.03 0.57 -13.09
CA PRO A 74 -8.11 1.48 -13.75
C PRO A 74 -7.49 2.45 -12.75
N LEU A 75 -6.19 2.67 -12.88
CA LEU A 75 -5.49 3.72 -12.14
C LEU A 75 -6.08 5.09 -12.51
N PRO A 76 -6.18 6.03 -11.56
CA PRO A 76 -6.53 7.41 -11.87
C PRO A 76 -5.59 8.02 -12.93
N ASP A 77 -6.14 8.80 -13.85
CA ASP A 77 -5.33 9.64 -14.74
C ASP A 77 -4.70 10.82 -13.97
N ALA A 78 -3.79 11.54 -14.63
CA ALA A 78 -3.08 12.66 -14.04
C ALA A 78 -4.01 13.78 -13.54
N GLU A 79 -5.10 14.08 -14.25
CA GLU A 79 -6.05 15.12 -13.83
C GLU A 79 -6.79 14.71 -12.56
N LYS A 80 -7.24 13.45 -12.50
CA LYS A 80 -7.90 12.88 -11.34
C LYS A 80 -6.95 12.84 -10.14
N LEU A 81 -5.68 12.45 -10.31
CA LEU A 81 -4.68 12.50 -9.24
C LEU A 81 -4.51 13.91 -8.69
N ARG A 82 -4.36 14.92 -9.55
CA ARG A 82 -4.24 16.32 -9.14
C ARG A 82 -5.46 16.78 -8.33
N ARG A 83 -6.67 16.42 -8.76
CA ARG A 83 -7.90 16.70 -8.00
C ARG A 83 -7.95 16.00 -6.65
N LEU A 84 -7.48 14.75 -6.57
CA LEU A 84 -7.44 13.99 -5.32
C LEU A 84 -6.44 14.60 -4.32
N VAL A 85 -5.24 14.96 -4.78
CA VAL A 85 -4.23 15.65 -3.96
C VAL A 85 -4.76 16.99 -3.46
N ALA A 86 -5.35 17.82 -4.34
CA ALA A 86 -5.92 19.09 -3.95
C ALA A 86 -7.02 18.92 -2.88
N ARG A 87 -7.96 18.01 -3.11
CA ARG A 87 -9.05 17.73 -2.16
C ARG A 87 -8.52 17.23 -0.81
N GLY A 88 -7.63 16.24 -0.81
CA GLY A 88 -7.05 15.69 0.42
C GLY A 88 -6.27 16.74 1.20
N GLY A 89 -5.51 17.57 0.49
CA GLY A 89 -4.77 18.65 1.11
C GLY A 89 -5.64 19.76 1.68
N GLU A 90 -6.73 20.13 0.99
CA GLU A 90 -7.72 21.08 1.52
C GLU A 90 -8.38 20.56 2.81
N GLU A 91 -8.76 19.28 2.87
CA GLU A 91 -9.33 18.68 4.09
C GLU A 91 -8.32 18.67 5.24
N ALA A 92 -7.06 18.35 4.95
CA ALA A 92 -6.00 18.41 5.96
C ALA A 92 -5.74 19.85 6.46
N ALA A 93 -5.72 20.82 5.56
CA ALA A 93 -5.53 22.22 5.90
C ALA A 93 -6.67 22.77 6.78
N LYS A 94 -7.92 22.34 6.55
CA LYS A 94 -9.08 22.72 7.38
C LYS A 94 -8.92 22.34 8.85
N VAL A 95 -8.16 21.30 9.15
CA VAL A 95 -7.87 20.85 10.53
C VAL A 95 -6.49 21.31 11.03
N GLY A 96 -5.83 22.21 10.30
CA GLY A 96 -4.55 22.83 10.71
C GLY A 96 -3.30 22.03 10.36
N LEU A 97 -3.40 20.94 9.58
CA LEU A 97 -2.23 20.23 9.09
C LEU A 97 -1.55 21.05 7.98
N THR A 98 -0.27 21.34 8.18
CA THR A 98 0.55 22.12 7.23
C THR A 98 1.57 21.28 6.48
N SER A 99 1.80 20.04 6.93
CA SER A 99 2.66 19.06 6.27
C SER A 99 2.18 17.63 6.51
N ILE A 100 2.35 16.74 5.53
CA ILE A 100 1.99 15.32 5.61
C ILE A 100 3.11 14.46 5.02
N GLN A 101 3.33 13.29 5.60
CA GLN A 101 4.05 12.21 4.94
C GLN A 101 3.07 11.26 4.26
N SER A 102 3.16 11.12 2.94
CA SER A 102 2.29 10.28 2.11
C SER A 102 2.99 8.98 1.70
N ASP A 103 2.22 7.98 1.29
CA ASP A 103 2.69 6.70 0.72
C ASP A 103 1.74 6.36 -0.43
N ASP A 104 1.79 7.18 -1.48
CA ASP A 104 0.79 7.24 -2.53
C ASP A 104 1.21 6.48 -3.79
N LEU A 105 2.43 5.91 -3.81
CA LEU A 105 3.03 5.24 -4.97
C LEU A 105 2.14 4.17 -5.60
N GLY A 106 1.35 3.46 -4.79
CA GLY A 106 0.36 2.50 -5.28
C GLY A 106 -0.72 3.11 -6.19
N SER A 107 -1.07 4.38 -5.97
CA SER A 107 -2.09 5.11 -6.75
C SER A 107 -1.67 5.40 -8.19
N VAL A 108 -0.38 5.30 -8.50
CA VAL A 108 0.17 5.45 -9.85
C VAL A 108 0.71 4.14 -10.43
N GLY A 109 0.41 3.01 -9.79
CA GLY A 109 0.83 1.68 -10.24
C GLY A 109 2.28 1.33 -9.96
N GLY A 110 2.93 1.98 -8.99
CA GLY A 110 4.31 1.69 -8.63
C GLY A 110 5.37 2.49 -9.40
N ASP A 111 4.96 3.30 -10.39
CA ASP A 111 5.87 4.12 -11.17
C ASP A 111 6.19 5.43 -10.43
N PHE A 112 7.34 5.46 -9.75
CA PHE A 112 7.76 6.60 -8.94
C PHE A 112 7.90 7.90 -9.76
N ARG A 113 8.18 7.80 -11.06
CA ARG A 113 8.31 8.97 -11.94
C ARG A 113 7.00 9.73 -12.06
N LYS A 114 5.87 9.03 -12.06
CA LYS A 114 4.54 9.66 -12.06
C LYS A 114 4.23 10.39 -10.75
N ILE A 115 4.70 9.90 -9.60
CA ILE A 115 4.59 10.61 -8.33
C ILE A 115 5.42 11.89 -8.35
N LEU A 116 6.68 11.79 -8.80
CA LEU A 116 7.58 12.93 -8.93
C LEU A 116 6.98 13.98 -9.88
N ASP A 117 6.55 13.59 -11.07
CA ASP A 117 5.92 14.47 -12.06
C ASP A 117 4.66 15.15 -11.51
N LEU A 118 3.81 14.39 -10.80
CA LEU A 118 2.59 14.91 -10.19
C LEU A 118 2.91 16.03 -9.20
N TYR A 119 3.74 15.77 -8.20
CA TYR A 119 3.98 16.73 -7.14
C TYR A 119 4.89 17.89 -7.58
N LEU A 120 5.94 17.63 -8.37
CA LEU A 120 6.82 18.69 -8.90
C LEU A 120 6.10 19.60 -9.91
N SER A 121 5.13 19.08 -10.67
CA SER A 121 4.29 19.94 -11.54
C SER A 121 3.32 20.80 -10.72
N LEU A 122 2.69 20.23 -9.69
CA LEU A 122 1.83 20.99 -8.78
C LEU A 122 2.58 22.12 -8.07
N ASP A 123 3.81 21.88 -7.63
CA ASP A 123 4.61 22.91 -6.96
C ASP A 123 5.05 24.01 -7.93
N ARG A 124 5.55 23.65 -9.12
CA ARG A 124 5.89 24.62 -10.17
C ARG A 124 4.72 25.51 -10.57
N GLU A 125 3.50 24.98 -10.52
CA GLU A 125 2.27 25.73 -10.82
C GLU A 125 1.72 26.52 -9.62
N GLY A 126 2.35 26.44 -8.44
CA GLY A 126 1.85 27.07 -7.21
C GLY A 126 0.52 26.50 -6.71
N LYS A 127 0.25 25.21 -7.03
CA LYS A 127 -1.00 24.51 -6.72
C LYS A 127 -0.85 23.45 -5.62
N MET A 128 0.30 23.38 -4.96
CA MET A 128 0.47 22.48 -3.82
C MET A 128 -0.43 22.91 -2.66
N PRO A 129 -1.30 22.02 -2.15
CA PRO A 129 -2.23 22.38 -1.08
C PRO A 129 -1.54 22.50 0.28
N LEU A 130 -0.45 21.75 0.49
CA LEU A 130 0.40 21.75 1.68
C LEU A 130 1.75 21.08 1.38
N ARG A 131 2.65 21.02 2.36
CA ARG A 131 3.97 20.37 2.21
C ARG A 131 3.85 18.85 2.26
N ILE A 132 4.21 18.17 1.19
CA ILE A 132 4.19 16.72 1.11
C ILE A 132 5.62 16.18 1.23
N THR A 133 5.78 15.09 1.98
CA THR A 133 6.99 14.28 2.00
C THR A 133 6.60 12.85 1.63
N GLU A 134 6.92 12.41 0.41
CA GLU A 134 6.53 11.08 -0.06
C GLU A 134 7.44 10.00 0.52
N GLN A 135 6.87 9.03 1.21
CA GLN A 135 7.53 7.77 1.55
C GLN A 135 7.39 6.83 0.34
N PHE A 136 8.50 6.44 -0.28
CA PHE A 136 8.46 5.64 -1.51
C PHE A 136 8.44 4.15 -1.19
N LEU A 137 7.31 3.47 -1.40
CA LEU A 137 7.15 2.02 -1.20
C LEU A 137 7.77 1.21 -2.36
N LEU A 138 9.10 1.18 -2.41
CA LEU A 138 9.88 0.43 -3.40
C LEU A 138 10.12 -0.98 -2.86
N ARG A 139 9.26 -1.92 -3.28
CA ARG A 139 9.16 -3.25 -2.65
C ARG A 139 10.34 -4.18 -2.87
N THR A 140 11.16 -3.93 -3.90
CA THR A 140 12.29 -4.81 -4.25
C THR A 140 13.60 -4.04 -4.29
N HIS A 141 14.70 -4.77 -4.19
CA HIS A 141 16.05 -4.18 -4.25
C HIS A 141 16.28 -3.49 -5.59
N GLU A 142 15.79 -4.08 -6.69
CA GLU A 142 15.89 -3.53 -8.04
C GLU A 142 15.10 -2.21 -8.19
N ALA A 143 13.90 -2.14 -7.64
CA ALA A 143 13.09 -0.91 -7.66
C ALA A 143 13.77 0.23 -6.87
N LEU A 144 14.41 -0.11 -5.75
CA LEU A 144 15.22 0.84 -4.99
C LEU A 144 16.45 1.29 -5.79
N GLU A 145 17.20 0.37 -6.38
CA GLU A 145 18.38 0.71 -7.20
C GLU A 145 18.02 1.61 -8.38
N GLU A 146 16.90 1.33 -9.06
CA GLU A 146 16.39 2.17 -10.16
C GLU A 146 16.10 3.60 -9.69
N PHE A 147 15.39 3.75 -8.58
CA PHE A 147 15.11 5.06 -7.98
C PHE A 147 16.40 5.81 -7.61
N LEU A 148 17.36 5.10 -7.01
CA LEU A 148 18.63 5.68 -6.59
C LEU A 148 19.52 6.05 -7.77
N ALA A 149 19.45 5.31 -8.88
CA ALA A 149 20.21 5.56 -10.11
C ALA A 149 19.77 6.86 -10.80
N GLU A 150 18.52 7.29 -10.61
CA GLU A 150 18.03 8.60 -11.04
C GLU A 150 18.46 9.75 -10.14
N GLY A 151 19.18 9.46 -9.05
CA GLY A 151 19.80 10.46 -8.18
C GLY A 151 18.94 10.88 -6.99
N TRP A 152 17.71 10.38 -6.86
CA TRP A 152 16.80 10.78 -5.79
C TRP A 152 17.20 10.22 -4.43
N ARG A 153 17.23 11.09 -3.41
CA ARG A 153 17.54 10.80 -2.02
C ARG A 153 16.56 11.52 -1.09
N THR A 154 16.49 11.05 0.17
CA THR A 154 15.68 11.74 1.17
C THR A 154 16.15 13.18 1.34
N GLY A 155 15.20 14.11 1.25
CA GLY A 155 15.44 15.56 1.32
C GLY A 155 15.49 16.25 -0.03
N ASP A 156 15.61 15.52 -1.15
CA ASP A 156 15.50 16.10 -2.48
C ASP A 156 14.07 16.59 -2.76
N GLY A 157 13.90 17.39 -3.82
CA GLY A 157 12.60 17.86 -4.27
C GLY A 157 12.53 19.38 -4.37
N SER A 158 11.47 19.97 -3.83
CA SER A 158 11.09 21.37 -3.95
C SER A 158 10.47 21.88 -2.65
N PRO A 159 10.23 23.20 -2.47
CA PRO A 159 9.79 23.76 -1.20
C PRO A 159 8.50 23.14 -0.62
N PHE A 160 7.57 22.68 -1.46
CA PHE A 160 6.33 22.03 -1.03
C PHE A 160 6.28 20.52 -1.28
N PHE A 161 7.29 19.92 -1.89
CA PHE A 161 7.37 18.48 -2.10
C PHE A 161 8.76 17.94 -1.81
N HIS A 162 8.87 16.96 -0.92
CA HIS A 162 10.14 16.33 -0.59
C HIS A 162 10.09 14.85 -0.91
N VAL A 163 11.17 14.35 -1.49
CA VAL A 163 11.49 12.92 -1.46
C VAL A 163 11.75 12.53 -0.01
N GLY A 164 10.92 11.65 0.52
CA GLY A 164 10.99 11.18 1.88
C GLY A 164 11.83 9.90 2.03
N PRO A 165 11.56 9.09 3.06
CA PRO A 165 12.25 7.83 3.29
C PRO A 165 11.86 6.76 2.26
N LEU A 166 12.68 5.71 2.18
CA LEU A 166 12.23 4.42 1.66
C LEU A 166 11.17 3.88 2.62
N LYS A 167 9.97 3.62 2.11
CA LYS A 167 8.91 2.94 2.84
C LYS A 167 9.08 1.44 2.70
N ILE A 168 9.02 0.72 3.82
CA ILE A 168 9.05 -0.74 3.85
C ILE A 168 7.84 -1.25 4.65
N LEU A 169 7.19 -2.30 4.16
CA LEU A 169 6.18 -3.06 4.91
C LEU A 169 6.81 -4.38 5.34
N THR A 170 6.98 -4.62 6.65
CA THR A 170 7.64 -5.86 7.12
C THR A 170 6.65 -6.95 7.53
N ASP A 171 5.44 -6.58 7.91
CA ASP A 171 4.36 -7.49 8.29
C ASP A 171 2.97 -6.97 7.90
N GLY A 172 1.94 -7.72 8.26
CA GLY A 172 0.55 -7.37 8.06
C GLY A 172 -0.05 -6.56 9.22
N SER A 173 -1.18 -7.02 9.76
CA SER A 173 -1.90 -6.34 10.83
C SER A 173 -2.43 -7.30 11.90
N MET A 174 -2.65 -6.80 13.12
CA MET A 174 -3.22 -7.58 14.21
C MET A 174 -4.61 -8.11 13.89
N GLY A 175 -5.49 -7.27 13.31
CA GLY A 175 -6.86 -7.67 12.99
C GLY A 175 -6.95 -8.80 11.95
N GLY A 176 -5.98 -8.86 11.04
CA GLY A 176 -5.83 -9.93 10.05
C GLY A 176 -5.06 -11.16 10.54
N ARG A 177 -4.50 -11.13 11.76
CA ARG A 177 -3.53 -12.12 12.27
C ARG A 177 -2.34 -12.32 11.33
N THR A 178 -1.91 -11.23 10.70
CA THR A 178 -0.79 -11.22 9.75
C THR A 178 0.38 -10.36 10.23
N ALA A 179 0.24 -9.65 11.36
CA ALA A 179 1.38 -9.01 12.01
C ALA A 179 2.31 -10.08 12.59
N LEU A 180 3.61 -9.92 12.42
CA LEU A 180 4.58 -10.96 12.78
C LEU A 180 4.93 -10.85 14.27
N LEU A 181 4.50 -11.84 15.05
CA LEU A 181 4.75 -11.96 16.47
C LEU A 181 5.92 -12.93 16.76
N ARG A 182 6.61 -12.75 17.88
CA ARG A 182 7.59 -13.73 18.37
C ARG A 182 6.94 -15.02 18.83
N GLU A 183 5.77 -14.89 19.44
CA GLU A 183 4.96 -15.99 19.96
C GLU A 183 3.67 -16.16 19.14
N ASP A 184 2.94 -17.24 19.43
CA ASP A 184 1.67 -17.47 18.75
C ASP A 184 0.63 -16.43 19.16
N TYR A 185 -0.28 -16.09 18.26
CA TYR A 185 -1.47 -15.31 18.59
C TYR A 185 -2.24 -16.01 19.71
N SER A 186 -2.54 -15.28 20.78
CA SER A 186 -3.25 -15.81 21.95
C SER A 186 -4.64 -16.39 21.61
N ASP A 187 -5.27 -15.92 20.54
CA ASP A 187 -6.56 -16.39 20.05
C ASP A 187 -6.46 -17.34 18.84
N MET A 188 -5.24 -17.68 18.41
CA MET A 188 -4.97 -18.58 17.29
C MET A 188 -3.63 -19.30 17.46
N PRO A 189 -3.54 -20.30 18.37
CA PRO A 189 -2.32 -21.07 18.59
C PRO A 189 -1.78 -21.69 17.28
N GLY A 190 -0.46 -21.71 17.14
CA GLY A 190 0.25 -22.15 15.94
C GLY A 190 0.39 -21.10 14.84
N VAL A 191 -0.19 -19.91 15.00
CA VAL A 191 -0.07 -18.80 14.03
C VAL A 191 0.72 -17.67 14.66
N LYS A 192 1.78 -17.22 13.98
CA LYS A 192 2.62 -16.08 14.40
C LYS A 192 2.54 -14.87 13.47
N GLY A 193 1.68 -14.93 12.46
CA GLY A 193 1.61 -13.93 11.40
C GLY A 193 2.58 -14.20 10.24
N VAL A 194 2.86 -13.17 9.45
CA VAL A 194 3.55 -13.30 8.16
C VAL A 194 4.63 -12.25 8.03
N ALA A 195 5.87 -12.69 7.83
CA ALA A 195 6.97 -11.84 7.40
C ALA A 195 6.85 -11.56 5.90
N ILE A 196 6.92 -10.29 5.49
CA ILE A 196 6.93 -9.91 4.07
C ILE A 196 8.31 -10.16 3.44
N TYR A 197 9.36 -10.03 4.24
CA TYR A 197 10.75 -10.25 3.85
C TYR A 197 11.39 -11.28 4.78
N THR A 198 12.38 -12.00 4.27
CA THR A 198 13.39 -12.63 5.15
C THR A 198 14.28 -11.56 5.78
N GLN A 199 14.99 -11.91 6.87
CA GLN A 199 15.93 -10.96 7.50
C GLN A 199 17.01 -10.50 6.51
N ASP A 200 17.57 -11.39 5.70
CA ASP A 200 18.62 -11.05 4.74
C ASP A 200 18.13 -10.11 3.63
N GLU A 201 16.89 -10.29 3.15
CA GLU A 201 16.28 -9.38 2.18
C GLU A 201 16.04 -7.99 2.77
N LEU A 202 15.55 -7.93 4.01
CA LEU A 202 15.31 -6.67 4.72
C LEU A 202 16.63 -5.95 5.01
N ASP A 203 17.64 -6.66 5.51
CA ASP A 203 18.99 -6.15 5.74
C ASP A 203 19.57 -5.53 4.47
N ARG A 204 19.44 -6.22 3.34
CA ARG A 204 19.95 -5.75 2.04
C ARG A 204 19.26 -4.46 1.59
N LEU A 205 17.93 -4.39 1.71
CA LEU A 205 17.15 -3.19 1.38
C LEU A 205 17.55 -2.00 2.26
N VAL A 206 17.56 -2.20 3.58
CA VAL A 206 17.86 -1.14 4.56
C VAL A 206 19.31 -0.66 4.41
N LEU A 207 20.26 -1.57 4.24
CA LEU A 207 21.66 -1.23 4.00
C LEU A 207 21.83 -0.39 2.73
N THR A 208 21.24 -0.83 1.61
CA THR A 208 21.32 -0.12 0.32
C THR A 208 20.76 1.30 0.43
N ALA A 209 19.58 1.44 1.04
CA ALA A 209 18.95 2.74 1.24
C ALA A 209 19.82 3.65 2.13
N SER A 210 20.25 3.13 3.29
CA SER A 210 21.03 3.89 4.27
C SER A 210 22.37 4.38 3.70
N GLN A 211 23.10 3.49 3.01
CA GLN A 211 24.37 3.84 2.35
C GLN A 211 24.19 4.90 1.27
N ALA A 212 23.08 4.87 0.55
CA ALA A 212 22.78 5.85 -0.47
C ALA A 212 22.36 7.21 0.13
N GLY A 213 22.13 7.30 1.44
CA GLY A 213 21.68 8.52 2.12
C GLY A 213 20.16 8.64 2.25
N MET A 214 19.42 7.58 1.96
CA MET A 214 17.97 7.53 2.23
C MET A 214 17.70 7.27 3.71
N GLN A 215 16.65 7.91 4.22
CA GLN A 215 15.99 7.47 5.44
C GLN A 215 15.15 6.21 5.17
N VAL A 216 14.77 5.51 6.23
CA VAL A 216 13.93 4.31 6.15
C VAL A 216 12.77 4.49 7.11
N ALA A 217 11.56 4.25 6.61
CA ALA A 217 10.32 4.22 7.36
C ALA A 217 9.76 2.80 7.29
N ALA A 218 9.96 2.00 8.32
CA ALA A 218 9.51 0.61 8.34
C ALA A 218 8.17 0.51 9.06
N HIS A 219 7.14 0.06 8.36
CA HIS A 219 5.93 -0.46 9.00
C HIS A 219 6.29 -1.74 9.72
N ALA A 220 6.02 -1.77 11.03
CA ALA A 220 6.11 -2.95 11.89
C ALA A 220 5.01 -2.87 12.94
N ILE A 221 4.10 -3.84 12.92
CA ILE A 221 3.02 -3.94 13.90
C ILE A 221 3.36 -4.95 15.00
N GLY A 222 3.73 -6.17 14.62
CA GLY A 222 4.09 -7.24 15.54
C GLY A 222 5.49 -7.08 16.12
N ASP A 223 5.73 -7.67 17.28
CA ASP A 223 7.00 -7.55 18.00
C ASP A 223 8.16 -8.31 17.30
N GLY A 224 7.84 -9.39 16.58
CA GLY A 224 8.80 -10.08 15.69
C GLY A 224 9.18 -9.24 14.47
N ALA A 225 8.21 -8.54 13.85
CA ALA A 225 8.51 -7.59 12.77
C ALA A 225 9.40 -6.43 13.24
N LEU A 226 9.15 -5.96 14.47
CA LEU A 226 9.92 -4.88 15.08
C LEU A 226 11.39 -5.27 15.29
N ASP A 227 11.67 -6.48 15.78
CA ASP A 227 13.05 -7.00 15.88
C ASP A 227 13.75 -6.95 14.53
N MET A 228 13.10 -7.50 13.50
CA MET A 228 13.69 -7.58 12.16
C MET A 228 14.06 -6.18 11.65
N CYS A 229 13.19 -5.19 11.87
CA CYS A 229 13.45 -3.81 11.51
C CYS A 229 14.64 -3.22 12.28
N LEU A 230 14.70 -3.43 13.60
CA LEU A 230 15.76 -2.90 14.44
C LEU A 230 17.11 -3.52 14.10
N ASP A 231 17.16 -4.84 13.90
CA ASP A 231 18.36 -5.57 13.48
C ASP A 231 18.88 -5.05 12.14
N ALA A 232 17.99 -4.87 11.15
CA ALA A 232 18.37 -4.35 9.83
C ALA A 232 18.89 -2.91 9.90
N MET A 233 18.25 -2.04 10.68
CA MET A 233 18.68 -0.65 10.88
C MET A 233 20.01 -0.57 11.63
N GLU A 234 20.19 -1.36 12.69
CA GLU A 234 21.44 -1.44 13.45
C GLU A 234 22.58 -1.94 12.57
N LYS A 235 22.36 -3.02 11.80
CA LYS A 235 23.35 -3.56 10.86
C LYS A 235 23.78 -2.52 9.84
N ALA A 236 22.83 -1.78 9.27
CA ALA A 236 23.14 -0.72 8.30
C ALA A 236 23.95 0.42 8.92
N LEU A 237 23.58 0.89 10.12
CA LEU A 237 24.29 1.96 10.83
C LEU A 237 25.67 1.53 11.33
N ASN A 238 25.85 0.27 11.70
CA ASN A 238 27.16 -0.28 12.06
C ASN A 238 28.07 -0.43 10.83
N PHE A 239 27.51 -0.78 9.67
CA PHE A 239 28.27 -0.89 8.42
C PHE A 239 28.70 0.48 7.88
N ALA A 240 27.79 1.47 7.87
CA ALA A 240 28.05 2.83 7.39
C ALA A 240 27.45 3.86 8.37
N PRO A 241 28.19 4.22 9.44
CA PRO A 241 27.69 5.16 10.45
C PRO A 241 27.30 6.50 9.85
N ARG A 242 26.05 6.90 10.08
CA ARG A 242 25.51 8.23 9.73
C ARG A 242 24.32 8.59 10.61
N GLU A 243 24.00 9.87 10.67
CA GLU A 243 22.73 10.33 11.24
C GLU A 243 21.58 10.08 10.24
N ALA A 244 21.10 8.83 10.17
CA ALA A 244 20.02 8.49 9.24
C ALA A 244 18.61 8.77 9.81
N ARG A 245 18.43 8.77 11.13
CA ARG A 245 17.12 8.93 11.81
C ARG A 245 16.02 8.04 11.17
N HIS A 246 16.35 6.78 10.89
CA HIS A 246 15.35 5.77 10.50
C HIS A 246 14.26 5.67 11.57
N PHE A 247 13.04 5.30 11.18
CA PHE A 247 11.92 5.23 12.11
C PHE A 247 10.94 4.11 11.79
N ILE A 248 10.18 3.73 12.82
CA ILE A 248 9.13 2.72 12.75
C ILE A 248 7.77 3.42 12.62
N VAL A 249 6.92 2.89 11.75
CA VAL A 249 5.52 3.25 11.60
C VAL A 249 4.68 2.19 12.30
N HIS A 250 3.66 2.62 13.06
CA HIS A 250 2.85 1.83 14.01
C HIS A 250 3.52 1.57 15.36
N CYS A 251 4.48 0.64 15.43
CA CYS A 251 5.09 0.22 16.70
C CYS A 251 4.03 -0.23 17.74
N GLN A 252 3.06 -1.05 17.30
CA GLN A 252 1.90 -1.40 18.12
C GLN A 252 2.26 -2.40 19.23
N MET A 253 3.11 -3.40 18.92
CA MET A 253 3.52 -4.50 19.80
C MET A 253 2.35 -5.42 20.22
N GLY A 254 2.63 -6.71 20.33
CA GLY A 254 1.66 -7.75 20.66
C GLY A 254 2.36 -9.05 21.03
#